data_AF-A0A1C5WD75-F1
#
_entry.id   AF-A0A1C5WD75-F1
#
_cell.length_a   1.000
_cell.length_b   1.000
_cell.length_c   1.000
_cell.angle_alpha   90.00
_cell.angle_beta   90.00
_cell.angle_gamma   90.00
#
_symmetry.space_group_name_H-M   'P 1'
#
loop_
_entity.id
_entity.type
_entity.pdbx_description
1 polymer ?
#
loop_
_entity_poly.entity_id
_entity_poly.type
_entity_poly.pdbx_seq_one_letter_code
_entity_poly.pdbx_strand_id
1 'polypeptide(L)'
;MPTCQKQDQLCRCIDWHDEDFDVEIDHFIQNFEFLHVELEYASLDAREPVRVCRIGRCRICGGRMCSGSTLPSEKTVRELMPTIFLFAGLAFRQFEYSLPAGTDSFQALFPTLFHEEDQAFAKQWLSEPEGQKLIELFRDDESEAQ
;
A
#
# COMPACT_ATOMS: atom_id res chain seq x y z
N MET A 1 13.49 -2.35 -8.05
CA MET A 1 13.42 -0.89 -8.24
C MET A 1 12.46 -0.23 -7.25
N PRO A 2 12.88 0.83 -6.52
CA PRO A 2 11.95 1.69 -5.79
C PRO A 2 11.10 2.51 -6.76
N THR A 3 9.81 2.20 -6.86
CA THR A 3 8.90 2.78 -7.88
C THR A 3 8.07 3.98 -7.41
N CYS A 4 8.32 4.48 -6.19
CA CYS A 4 7.56 5.57 -5.59
C CYS A 4 8.41 6.85 -5.51
N GLN A 5 7.77 8.01 -5.57
CA GLN A 5 8.43 9.27 -5.98
C GLN A 5 9.47 9.80 -4.97
N LYS A 6 9.44 9.34 -3.72
CA LYS A 6 10.39 9.76 -2.68
C LYS A 6 11.69 8.96 -2.77
N GLN A 7 12.66 9.50 -3.51
CA GLN A 7 14.01 8.95 -3.67
C GLN A 7 14.96 9.29 -2.51
N ASP A 8 14.59 10.25 -1.65
CA ASP A 8 15.42 10.60 -0.52
C ASP A 8 15.49 9.42 0.47
N GLN A 9 16.73 9.07 0.84
CA GLN A 9 17.06 8.01 1.80
C GLN A 9 16.86 6.56 1.31
N LEU A 10 16.87 6.31 0.00
CA LEU A 10 16.83 4.93 -0.52
C LEU A 10 17.98 4.06 0.05
N CYS A 11 17.71 2.76 0.16
CA CYS A 11 18.70 1.73 0.50
C CYS A 11 19.96 1.90 -0.38
N ARG A 12 21.14 1.87 0.26
CA ARG A 12 22.44 2.05 -0.41
C ARG A 12 23.26 0.76 -0.50
N CYS A 13 22.66 -0.38 -0.18
CA CYS A 13 23.37 -1.66 -0.22
C CYS A 13 23.71 -2.11 -1.65
N ILE A 14 22.94 -1.64 -2.63
CA ILE A 14 23.13 -1.92 -4.06
C ILE A 14 22.86 -0.64 -4.86
N ASP A 15 23.35 -0.59 -6.10
CA ASP A 15 23.02 0.50 -7.03
C ASP A 15 21.73 0.20 -7.80
N TRP A 16 20.60 0.67 -7.27
CA TRP A 16 19.27 0.46 -7.88
C TRP A 16 19.08 1.03 -9.30
N HIS A 17 20.08 1.70 -9.89
CA HIS A 17 20.02 2.19 -11.28
C HIS A 17 20.92 1.40 -12.24
N ASP A 18 21.89 0.65 -11.73
CA ASP A 18 22.92 -0.02 -12.55
C ASP A 18 23.01 -1.54 -12.29
N GLU A 19 22.28 -2.05 -11.30
CA GLU A 19 22.26 -3.47 -10.95
C GLU A 19 21.28 -4.28 -11.82
N ASP A 20 21.58 -5.57 -11.96
CA ASP A 20 20.68 -6.50 -12.64
C ASP A 20 19.37 -6.66 -11.86
N PHE A 21 18.26 -6.81 -12.59
CA PHE A 21 16.93 -6.95 -12.00
C PHE A 21 16.84 -8.08 -10.96
N ASP A 22 17.52 -9.20 -11.20
CA ASP A 22 17.54 -10.34 -10.27
C ASP A 22 18.23 -9.98 -8.95
N VAL A 23 19.30 -9.18 -8.99
CA VAL A 23 20.01 -8.69 -7.79
C VAL A 23 19.11 -7.75 -6.99
N GLU A 24 18.39 -6.85 -7.67
CA GLU A 24 17.43 -5.95 -7.02
C GLU A 24 16.31 -6.72 -6.30
N ILE A 25 15.76 -7.74 -6.96
CA ILE A 25 14.65 -8.54 -6.43
C ILE A 25 15.13 -9.41 -5.27
N ASP A 26 16.28 -10.08 -5.40
CA ASP A 26 16.84 -10.88 -4.30
C ASP A 26 17.14 -10.00 -3.09
N HIS A 27 17.78 -8.85 -3.30
CA HIS A 27 18.04 -7.90 -2.21
C HIS A 27 16.74 -7.42 -1.55
N PHE A 28 15.71 -7.13 -2.33
CA PHE A 28 14.40 -6.74 -1.82
C PHE A 28 13.76 -7.84 -0.98
N ILE A 29 13.65 -9.06 -1.49
CA ILE A 29 12.99 -10.18 -0.81
C ILE A 29 13.69 -10.50 0.52
N GLN A 30 15.02 -10.51 0.54
CA GLN A 30 15.78 -10.91 1.73
C GLN A 30 15.82 -9.81 2.81
N ASN A 31 15.86 -8.54 2.40
CA ASN A 31 16.19 -7.44 3.31
C ASN A 31 15.07 -6.44 3.54
N PHE A 32 13.91 -6.59 2.89
CA PHE A 32 12.78 -5.70 3.09
C PHE A 32 12.09 -5.98 4.43
N GLU A 33 12.09 -4.96 5.31
CA GLU A 33 11.22 -4.90 6.47
C GLU A 33 10.09 -3.93 6.19
N PHE A 34 8.86 -4.44 6.16
CA PHE A 34 7.66 -3.64 5.90
C PHE A 34 7.36 -2.68 7.06
N LEU A 35 6.91 -1.46 6.73
CA LEU A 35 6.63 -0.40 7.70
C LEU A 35 5.21 0.16 7.61
N HIS A 36 4.64 0.32 6.41
CA HIS A 36 3.26 0.75 6.20
C HIS A 36 2.92 0.76 4.70
N VAL A 37 1.65 1.00 4.39
CA VAL A 37 1.18 1.32 3.04
C VAL A 37 1.03 2.84 2.90
N GLU A 38 1.42 3.40 1.76
CA GLU A 38 1.09 4.77 1.34
C GLU A 38 0.24 4.74 0.06
N LEU A 39 -0.71 5.67 -0.06
CA LEU A 39 -1.46 5.91 -1.29
C LEU A 39 -0.95 7.23 -1.91
N GLU A 40 -0.37 7.16 -3.09
CA GLU A 40 0.05 8.34 -3.85
C GLU A 40 -1.02 8.69 -4.90
N TYR A 41 -1.62 9.86 -4.79
CA TYR A 41 -2.59 10.41 -5.75
C TYR A 41 -2.67 11.94 -5.61
N ALA A 42 -3.16 12.64 -6.62
CA ALA A 42 -3.27 14.10 -6.56
C ALA A 42 -4.61 14.60 -6.01
N SER A 43 -5.72 14.03 -6.48
CA SER A 43 -7.08 14.33 -5.97
C SER A 43 -8.03 13.19 -6.29
N LEU A 44 -9.19 13.15 -5.63
CA LEU A 44 -10.17 12.08 -5.84
C LEU A 44 -10.72 12.00 -7.26
N ASP A 45 -10.87 13.15 -7.94
CA ASP A 45 -11.52 13.27 -9.25
C ASP A 45 -10.52 13.44 -10.40
N ALA A 46 -9.22 13.59 -10.11
CA ALA A 46 -8.19 13.64 -11.13
C ALA A 46 -7.99 12.27 -11.79
N ARG A 47 -7.82 12.29 -13.11
CA ARG A 47 -7.38 11.13 -13.90
C ARG A 47 -5.86 11.12 -14.01
N GLU A 48 -5.23 11.17 -12.85
CA GLU A 48 -3.77 11.13 -12.70
C GLU A 48 -3.35 9.77 -12.14
N PRO A 49 -2.08 9.37 -12.29
CA PRO A 49 -1.60 8.10 -11.79
C PRO A 49 -1.83 7.96 -10.28
N VAL A 50 -2.57 6.91 -9.90
CA VAL A 50 -2.75 6.49 -8.50
C VAL A 50 -1.80 5.34 -8.22
N ARG A 51 -1.07 5.36 -7.11
CA ARG A 51 -0.15 4.26 -6.72
C ARG A 51 -0.43 3.80 -5.30
N VAL A 52 -0.53 2.49 -5.11
CA VAL A 52 -0.50 1.87 -3.79
C VAL A 52 0.94 1.41 -3.52
N CYS A 53 1.62 2.07 -2.60
CA CYS A 53 3.03 1.86 -2.28
C CYS A 53 3.20 1.09 -0.96
N ARG A 54 3.94 -0.01 -0.99
CA ARG A 54 4.45 -0.68 0.21
C ARG A 54 5.75 -0.01 0.62
N ILE A 55 5.76 0.60 1.79
CA ILE A 55 6.91 1.29 2.36
C ILE A 55 7.58 0.38 3.36
N GLY A 56 8.90 0.32 3.30
CA GLY A 56 9.71 -0.43 4.23
C GLY A 56 11.10 0.15 4.38
N ARG A 57 11.95 -0.57 5.11
CA ARG A 57 13.36 -0.28 5.28
C ARG A 57 14.21 -1.52 5.02
N CYS A 58 15.45 -1.28 4.63
CA CYS A 58 16.46 -2.33 4.51
C CYS A 58 16.91 -2.77 5.90
N ARG A 59 16.85 -4.07 6.19
CA ARG A 59 17.35 -4.65 7.44
C ARG A 59 18.86 -4.47 7.64
N ILE A 60 19.62 -4.25 6.56
CA ILE A 60 21.07 -4.09 6.60
C ILE A 60 21.45 -2.63 6.90
N CYS A 61 20.99 -1.68 6.07
CA CYS A 61 21.44 -0.29 6.16
C CYS A 61 20.41 0.66 6.79
N GLY A 62 19.18 0.21 7.06
CA GLY A 62 18.08 1.04 7.54
C GLY A 62 17.49 1.98 6.49
N GLY A 63 18.04 2.03 5.27
CA GLY A 63 17.56 2.90 4.20
C GLY A 63 16.17 2.51 3.69
N ARG A 64 15.42 3.48 3.17
CA ARG A 64 14.07 3.31 2.64
C ARG A 64 14.06 2.32 1.47
N MET A 65 13.09 1.43 1.48
CA MET A 65 12.79 0.53 0.38
C MET A 65 11.30 0.68 0.06
N CYS A 66 10.96 0.59 -1.22
CA CYS A 66 9.60 0.87 -1.64
C CYS A 66 9.21 0.02 -2.83
N SER A 67 7.97 -0.47 -2.85
CA SER A 67 7.40 -1.20 -3.99
C SER A 67 5.96 -0.75 -4.18
N GLY A 68 5.70 0.01 -5.25
CA GLY A 68 4.38 0.51 -5.60
C GLY A 68 3.81 -0.11 -6.86
N SER A 69 2.49 -0.33 -6.83
CA SER A 69 1.67 -0.73 -7.97
C SER A 69 0.93 0.49 -8.51
N THR A 70 1.19 0.86 -9.77
CA THR A 70 0.45 1.94 -10.44
C THR A 70 -0.89 1.40 -10.94
N LEU A 71 -1.97 2.10 -10.60
CA LEU A 71 -3.33 1.78 -11.02
C LEU A 71 -3.66 2.46 -12.36
N PRO A 72 -4.67 1.97 -13.10
CA PRO A 72 -5.07 2.56 -14.38
C PRO A 72 -5.42 4.04 -14.26
N SER A 73 -4.80 4.88 -15.09
CA SER A 73 -4.95 6.34 -15.04
C SER A 73 -6.23 6.85 -15.70
N GLU A 74 -6.98 6.00 -16.41
CA GLU A 74 -8.25 6.36 -17.02
C GLU A 74 -9.39 6.51 -16.00
N LYS A 75 -9.17 6.03 -14.77
CA LYS A 75 -10.12 6.04 -13.66
C LYS A 75 -9.70 7.06 -12.61
N THR A 76 -10.70 7.67 -11.99
CA THR A 76 -10.55 8.49 -10.79
C THR A 76 -10.26 7.62 -9.56
N VAL A 77 -9.73 8.21 -8.48
CA VAL A 77 -9.52 7.48 -7.22
C VAL A 77 -10.84 6.90 -6.70
N ARG A 78 -11.93 7.65 -6.85
CA ARG A 78 -13.29 7.21 -6.51
C ARG A 78 -13.66 5.90 -7.23
N GLU A 79 -13.37 5.81 -8.52
CA GLU A 79 -13.61 4.61 -9.33
C GLU A 79 -12.62 3.46 -9.04
N LEU A 80 -11.49 3.77 -8.41
CA LEU A 80 -10.43 2.82 -8.04
C LEU A 80 -10.54 2.31 -6.61
N MET A 81 -11.51 2.79 -5.81
CA MET A 81 -11.69 2.41 -4.40
C MET A 81 -11.64 0.89 -4.16
N PRO A 82 -12.33 0.03 -4.94
CA PRO A 82 -12.25 -1.42 -4.77
C PRO A 82 -10.82 -1.96 -4.92
N THR A 83 -10.08 -1.47 -5.91
CA THR A 83 -8.72 -1.92 -6.20
C THR A 83 -7.73 -1.42 -5.14
N ILE A 84 -7.91 -0.18 -4.68
CA ILE A 84 -7.10 0.41 -3.60
C ILE A 84 -7.29 -0.39 -2.31
N PHE A 85 -8.55 -0.68 -1.94
CA PHE A 85 -8.87 -1.48 -0.75
C PHE A 85 -8.22 -2.86 -0.81
N LEU A 86 -8.36 -3.57 -1.94
CA LEU A 86 -7.78 -4.89 -2.11
C LEU A 86 -6.26 -4.88 -2.01
N PHE A 87 -5.58 -3.95 -2.68
CA PHE A 87 -4.11 -3.92 -2.69
C PHE A 87 -3.54 -3.53 -1.32
N ALA A 88 -4.15 -2.56 -0.65
CA ALA A 88 -3.77 -2.17 0.69
C ALA A 88 -4.02 -3.30 1.70
N GLY A 89 -5.16 -4.00 1.59
CA GLY A 89 -5.48 -5.14 2.44
C GLY A 89 -4.49 -6.30 2.24
N LEU A 90 -4.19 -6.65 0.99
CA LEU A 90 -3.23 -7.73 0.69
C LEU A 90 -1.84 -7.42 1.25
N ALA A 91 -1.38 -6.17 1.13
CA ALA A 91 -0.13 -5.73 1.74
C ALA A 91 -0.18 -5.86 3.27
N PHE A 92 -1.30 -5.50 3.90
CA PHE A 92 -1.48 -5.63 5.34
C PHE A 92 -1.38 -7.09 5.81
N ARG A 93 -2.01 -8.02 5.09
CA ARG A 93 -1.97 -9.46 5.41
C ARG A 93 -0.60 -10.07 5.18
N GLN A 94 0.02 -9.79 4.03
CA GLN A 94 1.27 -10.42 3.62
C GLN A 94 2.42 -10.17 4.61
N PHE A 95 2.40 -9.01 5.27
CA PHE A 95 3.48 -8.58 6.15
C PHE A 95 3.11 -8.58 7.64
N GLU A 96 2.01 -9.26 8.02
CA GLU A 96 1.54 -9.42 9.41
C GLU A 96 1.64 -8.09 10.19
N TYR A 97 1.07 -7.04 9.60
CA TYR A 97 1.31 -5.69 10.08
C TYR A 97 0.94 -5.53 11.56
N SER A 98 1.89 -5.11 12.38
CA SER A 98 1.59 -4.69 13.74
C SER A 98 0.78 -3.40 13.65
N LEU A 99 -0.52 -3.52 13.92
CA LEU A 99 -1.44 -2.39 13.94
C LEU A 99 -0.87 -1.27 14.83
N PRO A 100 -0.91 0.00 14.39
CA PRO A 100 -0.57 1.12 15.22
C PRO A 100 -1.41 1.09 16.50
N ALA A 101 -0.80 1.49 17.62
CA ALA A 101 -1.48 1.49 18.91
C ALA A 101 -2.83 2.23 18.85
N GLY A 102 -3.91 1.54 19.23
CA GLY A 102 -5.28 2.08 19.18
C GLY A 102 -6.02 1.82 17.87
N THR A 103 -5.45 1.04 16.95
CA THR A 103 -6.18 0.54 15.77
C THR A 103 -6.40 -0.95 15.86
N ASP A 104 -7.66 -1.37 15.77
CA ASP A 104 -8.03 -2.77 16.01
C ASP A 104 -8.27 -3.57 14.72
N SER A 105 -8.26 -2.90 13.55
CA SER A 105 -8.50 -3.57 12.28
C SER A 105 -7.98 -2.79 11.05
N PHE A 106 -7.82 -3.49 9.93
CA PHE A 106 -7.48 -2.87 8.64
C PHE A 106 -8.53 -1.82 8.21
N GLN A 107 -9.82 -2.06 8.48
CA GLN A 107 -10.88 -1.10 8.09
C GLN A 107 -10.73 0.24 8.83
N ALA A 108 -10.19 0.24 10.05
CA ALA A 108 -9.91 1.46 10.79
C ALA A 108 -8.67 2.20 10.27
N LEU A 109 -7.68 1.48 9.72
CA LEU A 109 -6.51 2.08 9.06
C LEU A 109 -6.78 2.57 7.64
N PHE A 110 -7.65 1.90 6.89
CA PHE A 110 -7.82 2.16 5.47
C PHE A 110 -8.08 3.65 5.14
N PRO A 111 -8.94 4.39 5.87
CA PRO A 111 -9.14 5.81 5.63
C PRO A 111 -7.89 6.67 5.85
N THR A 112 -6.97 6.25 6.72
CA THR A 112 -5.75 7.03 7.02
C THR A 112 -4.72 6.96 5.91
N LEU A 113 -4.93 6.11 4.90
CA LEU A 113 -4.11 6.06 3.69
C LEU A 113 -4.37 7.26 2.77
N PHE A 114 -5.55 7.89 2.88
CA PHE A 114 -5.96 9.02 2.07
C PHE A 114 -5.46 10.33 2.66
N HIS A 115 -5.37 11.36 1.81
CA HIS A 115 -5.16 12.74 2.26
C HIS A 115 -6.20 13.13 3.31
N GLU A 116 -5.82 14.01 4.22
CA GLU A 116 -6.65 14.37 5.37
C GLU A 116 -8.04 14.88 4.95
N GLU A 117 -8.12 15.68 3.88
CA GLU A 117 -9.39 16.14 3.30
C GLU A 117 -10.31 15.02 2.77
N ASP A 118 -9.74 13.89 2.36
CA ASP A 118 -10.45 12.80 1.68
C ASP A 118 -10.83 11.64 2.62
N GLN A 119 -10.35 11.64 3.86
CA GLN A 119 -10.61 10.52 4.79
C GLN A 119 -12.10 10.35 5.10
N ALA A 120 -12.88 11.44 5.10
CA ALA A 120 -14.32 11.37 5.28
C ALA A 120 -14.99 10.61 4.14
N PHE A 121 -14.53 10.80 2.91
CA PHE A 121 -15.00 10.06 1.74
C PHE A 121 -14.67 8.56 1.87
N ALA A 122 -13.44 8.21 2.23
CA ALA A 122 -13.04 6.81 2.41
C ALA A 122 -13.87 6.10 3.51
N LYS A 123 -14.13 6.78 4.65
CA LYS A 123 -15.00 6.26 5.72
C LYS A 123 -16.43 6.05 5.24
N GLN A 124 -16.96 7.00 4.47
CA GLN A 124 -18.30 6.87 3.88
C GLN A 124 -18.35 5.65 2.94
N TRP A 125 -17.41 5.52 2.01
CA TRP A 125 -17.38 4.41 1.06
C TRP A 125 -17.29 3.05 1.75
N LEU A 126 -16.54 2.93 2.85
CA LEU A 126 -16.53 1.69 3.65
C LEU A 126 -17.92 1.32 4.19
N SER A 127 -18.79 2.30 4.43
CA SER A 127 -20.16 2.08 4.91
C SER A 127 -21.15 1.79 3.77
N GLU A 128 -20.74 1.96 2.51
CA GLU A 128 -21.55 1.68 1.33
C GLU A 128 -21.55 0.17 1.00
N PRO A 129 -22.55 -0.34 0.26
CA PRO A 129 -22.67 -1.76 -0.05
C PRO A 129 -21.43 -2.36 -0.73
N GLU A 130 -20.75 -1.58 -1.58
CA GLU A 130 -19.53 -2.03 -2.26
C GLU A 130 -18.38 -2.24 -1.26
N GLY A 131 -18.17 -1.28 -0.36
CA GLY A 131 -17.16 -1.39 0.70
C GLY A 131 -17.46 -2.54 1.66
N GLN A 132 -18.71 -2.67 2.12
CA GLN A 132 -19.13 -3.75 3.01
C GLN A 132 -18.92 -5.14 2.40
N LYS A 133 -19.28 -5.32 1.12
CA LYS A 133 -19.05 -6.58 0.41
C LYS A 133 -17.57 -6.96 0.37
N LEU A 134 -16.69 -6.00 0.14
CA LEU A 134 -15.25 -6.26 0.13
C LEU A 134 -14.71 -6.56 1.52
N ILE A 135 -15.22 -5.91 2.57
CA ILE A 135 -14.86 -6.21 3.95
C ILE A 135 -15.22 -7.66 4.31
N GLU A 136 -16.41 -8.13 3.90
CA GLU A 136 -16.85 -9.51 4.11
C GLU A 136 -15.95 -10.51 3.39
N LEU A 137 -15.69 -10.30 2.10
CA LEU A 137 -14.75 -11.13 1.34
C LEU A 137 -13.34 -11.15 1.97
N PHE A 138 -12.91 -10.00 2.49
CA PHE A 138 -11.63 -9.85 3.18
C PHE A 138 -11.65 -10.38 4.63
N ARG A 139 -12.78 -10.89 5.13
CA ARG A 139 -12.88 -11.58 6.43
C ARG A 139 -13.04 -13.09 6.22
N ASP A 140 -13.83 -13.50 5.24
CA ASP A 140 -14.10 -14.92 4.97
C ASP A 140 -12.84 -15.68 4.54
N ASP A 141 -11.94 -15.04 3.79
CA ASP A 141 -10.64 -15.60 3.41
C ASP A 141 -9.70 -15.83 4.64
N GLU A 142 -9.97 -15.20 5.80
CA GLU A 142 -9.27 -15.52 7.06
C GLU A 142 -9.80 -16.80 7.73
N SER A 143 -11.05 -17.18 7.45
CA SER A 143 -11.72 -18.33 8.06
C SER A 143 -11.44 -19.66 7.37
N GLU A 144 -11.04 -19.64 6.09
CA GLU A 144 -10.69 -20.84 5.31
C GLU A 144 -9.21 -21.25 5.45
N ALA A 145 -8.39 -20.44 6.13
CA ALA A 145 -6.97 -20.71 6.36
C ALA A 145 -6.65 -21.36 7.73
N GLN A 146 -7.67 -21.81 8.48
CA GLN A 146 -7.53 -22.54 9.75
C GLN A 146 -7.77 -24.04 9.62
#